data_AF-A0A1F5X1G9-F1
#
_entry.id   AF-A0A1F5X1G9-F1
#
_cell.length_a   1.000
_cell.length_b   1.000
_cell.length_c   1.000
_cell.angle_alpha   90.00
_cell.angle_beta   90.00
_cell.angle_gamma   90.00
#
_symmetry.space_group_name_H-M   'P 1'
#
loop_
_entity.id
_entity.type
_entity.pdbx_description
1 polymer ?
#
loop_
_entity_poly.entity_id
_entity_poly.type
_entity_poly.pdbx_seq_one_letter_code
_entity_poly.pdbx_strand_id
1 'polypeptide(L)'
;MTLTTHAIVGAAAAKLFPQHYILAFFAGFISHFFIDAIPHWDYTLSSMKKDEQNPLNNDIVFGRSFILDLLDIGFDFFLALFLPLLIFSSNEISQSLIVLCGAVGGVSPDALQFVYFKFRREPLVSLQKFHQWIHADTKIESWKRGIPAQLAIAVFVIFISTKI
;
A
#
# COMPACT_ATOMS: atom_id res chain seq x y z
N MET A 1 -4.49 3.95 -1.98
CA MET A 1 -5.33 3.68 -0.77
C MET A 1 -4.51 3.94 0.50
N THR A 2 -4.98 3.60 1.71
CA THR A 2 -4.11 3.59 2.89
C THR A 2 -3.10 2.45 2.85
N LEU A 3 -1.92 2.63 3.45
CA LEU A 3 -0.89 1.60 3.57
C LEU A 3 -1.42 0.37 4.29
N THR A 4 -2.24 0.58 5.32
CA THR A 4 -2.89 -0.51 6.06
C THR A 4 -3.71 -1.42 5.16
N THR A 5 -4.49 -0.85 4.23
CA THR A 5 -5.31 -1.67 3.33
C THR A 5 -4.45 -2.47 2.37
N HIS A 6 -3.40 -1.85 1.80
CA HIS A 6 -2.44 -2.55 0.95
C HIS A 6 -1.73 -3.69 1.67
N ALA A 7 -1.33 -3.48 2.92
CA ALA A 7 -0.66 -4.52 3.70
C ALA A 7 -1.59 -5.69 4.07
N ILE A 8 -2.85 -5.42 4.44
CA ILE A 8 -3.83 -6.47 4.74
C ILE A 8 -4.08 -7.32 3.49
N VAL A 9 -4.30 -6.69 2.33
CA VAL A 9 -4.53 -7.42 1.08
C VAL A 9 -3.28 -8.19 0.66
N GLY A 10 -2.09 -7.59 0.80
CA GLY A 10 -0.84 -8.25 0.47
C GLY A 10 -0.51 -9.44 1.36
N ALA A 11 -0.77 -9.33 2.67
CA ALA A 11 -0.66 -10.43 3.62
C ALA A 11 -1.63 -11.57 3.30
N ALA A 12 -2.88 -11.25 2.95
CA ALA A 12 -3.85 -12.24 2.53
C ALA A 12 -3.43 -12.96 1.23
N ALA A 13 -2.88 -12.22 0.26
CA ALA A 13 -2.35 -12.79 -0.98
C ALA A 13 -1.13 -13.71 -0.73
N ALA A 14 -0.26 -13.34 0.22
CA ALA A 14 0.90 -14.15 0.60
C ALA A 14 0.54 -15.55 1.14
N LYS A 15 -0.66 -15.74 1.69
CA LYS A 15 -1.14 -17.06 2.13
C LYS A 15 -1.24 -18.10 1.01
N LEU A 16 -1.32 -17.66 -0.25
CA LEU A 16 -1.26 -18.56 -1.42
C LEU A 16 0.11 -19.24 -1.58
N PHE A 17 1.14 -18.74 -0.88
CA PHE A 17 2.53 -19.17 -1.00
C PHE A 17 3.17 -19.44 0.38
N PRO A 18 2.62 -20.36 1.21
CA PRO A 18 2.95 -20.52 2.63
C PRO A 18 4.39 -20.99 2.92
N GLN A 19 5.16 -21.34 1.89
CA GLN A 19 6.54 -21.81 2.00
C GLN A 19 7.53 -21.00 1.14
N HIS A 20 7.06 -19.93 0.48
CA HIS A 20 7.86 -19.20 -0.50
C HIS A 20 7.85 -17.70 -0.21
N TYR A 21 8.79 -17.23 0.62
CA TYR A 21 8.91 -15.82 1.03
C TYR A 21 8.97 -14.83 -0.15
N ILE A 22 9.72 -15.17 -1.20
CA ILE A 22 9.86 -14.32 -2.39
C ILE A 22 8.52 -14.21 -3.13
N LEU A 23 7.83 -15.34 -3.33
CA LEU A 23 6.52 -15.34 -3.98
C LEU A 23 5.47 -14.63 -3.12
N ALA A 24 5.51 -14.80 -1.80
CA ALA A 24 4.66 -14.08 -0.85
C ALA A 24 4.85 -12.55 -0.95
N PHE A 25 6.11 -12.09 -1.00
CA PHE A 25 6.41 -10.67 -1.22
C PHE A 25 5.85 -10.17 -2.55
N PHE A 26 6.10 -10.88 -3.66
CA PHE A 26 5.61 -10.45 -4.97
C PHE A 26 4.10 -10.54 -5.12
N ALA A 27 3.45 -11.50 -4.46
CA ALA A 27 1.99 -11.57 -4.37
C ALA A 27 1.44 -10.30 -3.71
N GLY A 28 2.07 -9.87 -2.60
CA GLY A 28 1.77 -8.58 -1.97
C GLY A 28 2.00 -7.40 -2.90
N PHE A 29 3.19 -7.31 -3.49
CA PHE A 29 3.60 -6.23 -4.40
C PHE A 29 2.65 -6.06 -5.58
N ILE A 30 2.23 -7.18 -6.19
CA ILE A 30 1.30 -7.17 -7.32
C ILE A 30 -0.12 -6.81 -6.84
N SER A 31 -0.55 -7.31 -5.68
CA SER A 31 -1.89 -7.04 -5.14
C SER A 31 -2.14 -5.55 -4.92
N HIS A 32 -1.10 -4.78 -4.57
CA HIS A 32 -1.16 -3.32 -4.43
C HIS A 32 -1.76 -2.67 -5.69
N PHE A 33 -1.21 -2.96 -6.86
CA PHE A 33 -1.66 -2.36 -8.11
C PHE A 33 -3.09 -2.78 -8.48
N PHE A 34 -3.47 -4.02 -8.16
CA PHE A 34 -4.84 -4.49 -8.41
C PHE A 34 -5.89 -3.72 -7.61
N ILE A 35 -5.60 -3.39 -6.35
CA ILE A 35 -6.56 -2.65 -5.52
C ILE A 35 -6.49 -1.14 -5.75
N ASP A 36 -5.34 -0.61 -6.18
CA ASP A 36 -5.24 0.78 -6.62
C ASP A 36 -6.00 1.06 -7.91
N ALA A 37 -6.28 0.04 -8.73
CA ALA A 37 -7.14 0.15 -9.91
C ALA A 37 -8.62 0.37 -9.58
N ILE A 38 -9.02 0.19 -8.31
CA ILE A 38 -10.40 0.38 -7.84
C ILE A 38 -10.53 1.80 -7.29
N PRO A 39 -11.63 2.54 -7.57
CA PRO A 39 -11.84 3.86 -7.00
C PRO A 39 -11.75 3.86 -5.48
N HIS A 40 -10.86 4.68 -4.94
CA HIS A 40 -10.59 4.72 -3.51
C HIS A 40 -10.27 6.13 -3.01
N TRP A 41 -10.12 6.25 -1.69
CA TRP A 41 -9.74 7.50 -1.02
C TRP A 41 -8.30 7.41 -0.54
N ASP A 42 -7.58 8.53 -0.66
CA ASP A 42 -6.26 8.73 -0.10
C ASP A 42 -6.31 9.93 0.86
N TYR A 43 -5.57 9.85 1.96
CA TYR A 43 -5.37 11.04 2.77
C TYR A 43 -4.45 12.03 2.03
N THR A 44 -4.72 13.31 2.22
CA THR A 44 -3.96 14.38 1.56
C THR A 44 -2.67 14.64 2.30
N LEU A 45 -1.53 14.50 1.62
CA LEU A 45 -0.22 14.89 2.14
C LEU A 45 0.00 16.40 1.93
N SER A 46 0.16 17.15 3.02
CA SER A 46 0.34 18.60 2.99
C SER A 46 1.70 19.04 2.44
N SER A 47 2.68 18.15 2.44
CA SER A 47 4.02 18.34 1.88
C SER A 47 4.10 18.03 0.39
N MET A 48 3.03 17.50 -0.23
CA MET A 48 3.02 17.15 -1.64
C MET A 48 2.96 18.40 -2.52
N LYS A 49 3.94 18.55 -3.40
CA LYS A 49 3.94 19.49 -4.51
C LYS A 49 3.39 18.80 -5.75
N LYS A 50 2.15 19.14 -6.12
CA LYS A 50 1.49 18.61 -7.32
C LYS A 50 1.79 19.46 -8.54
N ASP A 51 2.04 18.79 -9.65
CA ASP A 51 2.12 19.36 -10.99
C ASP A 51 0.89 18.89 -11.77
N GLU A 52 -0.10 19.78 -11.92
CA GLU A 52 -1.37 19.49 -12.60
C GLU A 52 -1.20 19.20 -14.09
N GLN A 53 -0.07 19.61 -14.70
CA GLN A 53 0.20 19.42 -16.13
C GLN A 53 0.95 18.11 -16.37
N ASN A 54 1.78 17.69 -15.42
CA ASN A 54 2.53 16.45 -15.51
C ASN A 54 2.64 15.75 -14.14
N PRO A 55 1.75 14.81 -13.82
CA PRO A 55 1.78 14.08 -12.55
C PRO A 55 3.09 13.32 -12.28
N LEU A 56 3.90 13.00 -13.29
CA LEU A 56 5.23 12.39 -13.09
C LEU A 56 6.22 13.37 -12.44
N ASN A 57 5.96 14.68 -12.48
CA ASN A 57 6.77 15.71 -11.85
C ASN A 57 6.39 15.99 -10.40
N ASN A 58 5.38 15.31 -9.84
CA ASN A 58 5.03 15.42 -8.43
C ASN A 58 6.25 15.17 -7.53
N ASP A 59 6.28 15.86 -6.40
CA ASP A 59 7.38 15.77 -5.42
C ASP A 59 6.87 16.04 -4.00
N ILE A 60 7.71 15.75 -3.00
CA ILE A 60 7.47 16.04 -1.59
C ILE A 60 8.44 17.12 -1.10
N VAL A 61 7.92 18.21 -0.54
CA VAL A 61 8.72 19.31 -0.01
C VAL A 61 9.06 19.05 1.45
N PHE A 62 10.35 18.96 1.77
CA PHE A 62 10.79 18.83 3.16
C PHE A 62 10.60 20.13 3.93
N GLY A 63 9.87 20.06 5.04
CA GLY A 63 9.51 21.20 5.88
C GLY A 63 8.61 20.79 7.04
N ARG A 64 7.96 21.75 7.70
CA ARG A 64 7.08 21.47 8.85
C ARG A 64 5.90 20.56 8.47
N SER A 65 5.29 20.78 7.31
CA SER A 65 4.19 19.94 6.81
C SER A 65 4.64 18.49 6.56
N PHE A 66 5.88 18.28 6.13
CA PHE A 66 6.43 16.94 5.93
C PHE A 66 6.55 16.17 7.25
N ILE A 67 6.89 16.84 8.36
CA ILE A 67 6.96 16.19 9.67
C ILE A 67 5.57 15.73 10.13
N LEU A 68 4.53 16.54 9.89
CA LEU A 68 3.15 16.15 10.20
C LEU A 68 2.70 14.96 9.35
N ASP A 69 2.93 15.05 8.04
CA ASP A 69 2.63 13.94 7.12
C ASP A 69 3.40 12.67 7.50
N LEU A 70 4.64 12.78 7.98
CA LEU A 70 5.44 11.64 8.42
C LEU A 70 4.83 10.96 9.66
N LEU A 71 4.16 11.71 10.54
CA LEU A 71 3.44 11.12 11.67
C LEU A 71 2.21 10.34 11.18
N ASP A 72 1.44 10.90 10.23
CA ASP A 72 0.27 10.23 9.67
C ASP A 72 0.66 8.96 8.90
N ILE A 73 1.65 9.07 8.00
CA ILE A 73 2.22 7.94 7.25
C ILE A 73 2.83 6.92 8.22
N GLY A 74 3.56 7.38 9.24
CA GLY A 74 4.20 6.51 10.22
C GLY A 74 3.19 5.72 11.05
N PHE A 75 2.07 6.35 11.44
CA PHE A 75 0.99 5.68 12.14
C PHE A 75 0.28 4.66 11.24
N ASP A 76 -0.04 5.03 9.99
CA ASP A 76 -0.64 4.11 9.02
C ASP A 76 0.32 2.94 8.70
N PHE A 77 1.62 3.19 8.55
CA PHE A 77 2.62 2.15 8.36
C PHE A 77 2.75 1.22 9.57
N PHE A 78 2.68 1.76 10.79
CA PHE A 78 2.65 0.94 12.00
C PHE A 78 1.44 0.00 11.99
N LEU A 79 0.23 0.52 11.69
CA LEU A 79 -0.97 -0.30 11.55
C LEU A 79 -0.85 -1.32 10.41
N ALA A 80 -0.21 -0.93 9.30
CA ALA A 80 0.03 -1.78 8.14
C ALA A 80 0.93 -2.98 8.46
N LEU A 81 1.87 -2.87 9.40
CA LEU A 81 2.66 -4.03 9.85
C LEU A 81 1.97 -4.79 10.99
N PHE A 82 1.35 -4.07 11.91
CA PHE A 82 0.77 -4.64 13.12
C PHE A 82 -0.51 -5.45 12.84
N LEU A 83 -1.46 -4.90 12.08
CA LEU A 83 -2.77 -5.52 11.88
C LEU A 83 -2.70 -6.83 11.08
N PRO A 84 -1.95 -6.95 9.97
CA PRO A 84 -1.83 -8.22 9.27
C PRO A 84 -1.24 -9.33 10.13
N LEU A 85 -0.24 -9.00 10.97
CA LEU A 85 0.30 -9.96 11.94
C LEU A 85 -0.76 -10.34 12.96
N LEU A 86 -1.50 -9.38 13.52
CA LEU A 86 -2.57 -9.69 14.48
C LEU A 86 -3.66 -10.60 13.88
N ILE A 87 -4.02 -10.41 12.61
CA ILE A 87 -5.12 -11.10 11.95
C ILE A 87 -4.70 -12.47 11.37
N PHE A 88 -3.51 -12.56 10.78
CA PHE A 88 -3.08 -13.72 9.98
C PHE A 88 -1.89 -14.49 10.57
N SER A 89 -1.23 -13.98 11.62
CA SER A 89 -0.12 -14.74 12.23
C SER A 89 -0.61 -16.06 12.84
N SER A 90 0.30 -17.00 12.93
CA SER A 90 0.09 -18.27 13.60
C SER A 90 1.19 -18.51 14.63
N ASN A 91 1.07 -19.57 15.41
CA ASN A 91 2.12 -19.99 16.36
C ASN A 91 3.43 -20.36 15.65
N GLU A 92 3.40 -20.61 14.34
CA GLU A 92 4.59 -20.85 13.54
C GLU A 92 5.21 -19.53 13.06
N ILE A 93 6.47 -19.29 13.48
CA ILE A 93 7.26 -18.13 13.06
C ILE A 93 7.39 -18.05 11.53
N SER A 94 7.53 -19.18 10.85
CA SER A 94 7.61 -19.25 9.38
C SER A 94 6.40 -18.62 8.71
N GLN A 95 5.19 -18.93 9.18
CA GLN A 95 3.94 -18.38 8.65
C GLN A 95 3.80 -16.89 8.94
N SER A 96 4.18 -16.47 10.14
CA SER A 96 4.19 -15.04 10.51
C SER A 96 5.16 -14.23 9.63
N LEU A 97 6.29 -14.82 9.24
CA LEU A 97 7.21 -14.21 8.28
C LEU A 97 6.63 -14.16 6.85
N ILE A 98 5.86 -15.16 6.42
CA ILE A 98 5.15 -15.12 5.13
C ILE A 98 4.14 -13.97 5.08
N VAL A 99 3.34 -13.82 6.14
CA VAL A 99 2.39 -12.71 6.31
C VAL A 99 3.12 -11.37 6.25
N LEU A 100 4.25 -11.25 6.96
CA LEU A 100 5.05 -10.04 6.95
C LEU A 100 5.64 -9.75 5.56
N CYS A 101 6.15 -10.76 4.84
CA CYS A 101 6.63 -10.60 3.47
C CYS A 101 5.53 -10.06 2.54
N GLY A 102 4.31 -10.59 2.64
CA GLY A 102 3.16 -10.09 1.88
C GLY A 102 2.78 -8.65 2.23
N ALA A 103 2.72 -8.34 3.52
CA ALA A 103 2.41 -6.98 4.02
C ALA A 103 3.46 -5.96 3.52
N VAL A 104 4.74 -6.29 3.68
CA VAL A 104 5.87 -5.45 3.21
C VAL A 104 5.82 -5.32 1.69
N GLY A 105 5.52 -6.41 0.96
CA GLY A 105 5.31 -6.39 -0.48
C GLY A 105 4.20 -5.41 -0.88
N GLY A 106 3.06 -5.45 -0.20
CA GLY A 106 1.91 -4.59 -0.49
C GLY A 106 2.16 -3.10 -0.29
N VAL A 107 2.99 -2.70 0.68
CA VAL A 107 3.34 -1.28 0.93
C VAL A 107 4.56 -0.80 0.13
N SER A 108 5.32 -1.73 -0.46
CA SER A 108 6.56 -1.40 -1.16
C SER A 108 6.38 -0.47 -2.37
N PRO A 109 5.34 -0.59 -3.22
CA PRO A 109 5.14 0.34 -4.33
C PRO A 109 5.06 1.80 -3.90
N ASP A 110 4.30 2.12 -2.84
CA ASP A 110 4.22 3.49 -2.29
C ASP A 110 5.55 3.97 -1.72
N ALA A 111 6.29 3.10 -1.02
CA ALA A 111 7.62 3.42 -0.53
C ALA A 111 8.59 3.71 -1.70
N LEU A 112 8.52 2.95 -2.79
CA LEU A 112 9.32 3.18 -3.99
C LEU A 112 8.88 4.44 -4.73
N GLN A 113 7.59 4.79 -4.75
CA GLN A 113 7.09 6.07 -5.24
C GLN A 113 7.68 7.25 -4.44
N PHE A 114 7.77 7.12 -3.10
CA PHE A 114 8.44 8.12 -2.28
C PHE A 114 9.91 8.30 -2.69
N VAL A 115 10.64 7.21 -2.93
CA VAL A 115 12.03 7.25 -3.42
C VAL A 115 12.10 7.86 -4.83
N TYR A 116 11.15 7.55 -5.71
CA TYR A 116 11.04 8.10 -7.06
C TYR A 116 10.99 9.64 -7.02
N PHE A 117 10.19 10.23 -6.12
CA PHE A 117 10.06 11.69 -6.03
C PHE A 117 11.40 12.41 -5.87
N LYS A 118 12.42 11.76 -5.27
CA LYS A 118 13.77 12.31 -5.10
C LYS A 118 14.80 11.84 -6.11
N PHE A 119 14.76 10.57 -6.50
CA PHE A 119 15.86 9.96 -7.25
C PHE A 119 15.58 9.69 -8.73
N ARG A 120 14.34 9.88 -9.23
CA ARG A 120 13.90 9.89 -10.66
C ARG A 120 14.84 9.19 -11.67
N ARG A 121 15.18 7.93 -11.43
CA ARG A 121 16.07 7.09 -12.27
C ARG A 121 15.41 5.73 -12.50
N GLU A 122 15.81 5.03 -13.55
CA GLU A 122 15.34 3.67 -13.77
C GLU A 122 15.86 2.72 -12.65
N PRO A 123 15.05 1.73 -12.21
CA PRO A 123 13.72 1.36 -12.73
C PRO A 123 12.53 2.14 -12.11
N LEU A 124 12.79 3.10 -11.21
CA LEU A 124 11.73 3.84 -10.49
C LEU A 124 10.85 4.67 -11.43
N VAL A 125 11.41 5.19 -12.53
CA VAL A 125 10.64 5.94 -13.54
C VAL A 125 9.62 5.02 -14.23
N SER A 126 10.06 3.85 -14.69
CA SER A 126 9.16 2.85 -15.28
C SER A 126 8.08 2.40 -14.29
N LEU A 127 8.48 2.15 -13.03
CA LEU A 127 7.54 1.77 -11.98
C LEU A 127 6.51 2.86 -11.70
N GLN A 128 6.93 4.13 -11.61
CA GLN A 128 6.02 5.26 -11.37
C GLN A 128 5.04 5.44 -12.53
N LYS A 129 5.49 5.31 -13.78
CA LYS A 129 4.61 5.38 -14.95
C LYS A 129 3.55 4.28 -14.91
N PHE A 130 3.95 3.06 -14.56
CA PHE A 130 3.02 1.95 -14.41
C PHE A 130 2.04 2.19 -13.26
N HIS A 131 2.53 2.65 -12.11
CA HIS A 131 1.70 2.97 -10.94
C HIS A 131 0.64 4.02 -11.30
N GLN A 132 1.03 5.11 -11.97
CA GLN A 132 0.07 6.12 -12.43
C GLN A 132 -0.90 5.61 -13.49
N TRP A 133 -0.45 4.72 -14.39
CA TRP A 133 -1.29 4.15 -15.44
C TRP A 133 -2.38 3.21 -14.89
N ILE A 134 -2.06 2.41 -13.87
CA ILE A 134 -3.02 1.44 -13.32
C ILE A 134 -3.92 2.06 -12.24
N HIS A 135 -3.49 3.14 -11.61
CA HIS A 135 -4.25 3.82 -10.57
C HIS A 135 -5.61 4.27 -11.10
N ALA A 136 -6.67 4.07 -10.31
CA ALA A 136 -8.03 4.44 -10.70
C ALA A 136 -8.12 5.93 -11.10
N ASP A 137 -8.76 6.19 -12.25
CA ASP A 137 -9.00 7.54 -12.79
C ASP A 137 -9.95 8.36 -11.92
N THR A 138 -10.83 7.68 -11.17
CA THR A 138 -11.80 8.31 -10.28
C THR A 138 -11.46 8.05 -8.83
N LYS A 139 -11.55 9.09 -8.00
CA LYS A 139 -11.27 9.02 -6.57
C LYS A 139 -12.54 9.19 -5.74
N ILE A 140 -12.60 8.51 -4.61
CA ILE A 140 -13.61 8.77 -3.59
C ILE A 140 -13.12 9.97 -2.79
N GLU A 141 -13.70 11.15 -2.99
CA GLU A 141 -13.18 12.38 -2.35
C GLU A 141 -13.44 12.45 -0.84
N SER A 142 -14.54 11.86 -0.37
CA SER A 142 -14.95 11.97 1.03
C SER A 142 -14.46 10.78 1.84
N TRP A 143 -13.67 11.04 2.88
CA TRP A 143 -13.23 10.04 3.85
C TRP A 143 -14.41 9.25 4.46
N LYS A 144 -15.59 9.87 4.58
CA LYS A 144 -16.82 9.24 5.08
C LYS A 144 -17.31 8.07 4.22
N ARG A 145 -16.96 8.06 2.92
CA ARG A 145 -17.23 6.96 1.99
C ARG A 145 -15.98 6.11 1.75
N GLY A 146 -14.82 6.76 1.71
CA GLY A 146 -13.54 6.12 1.47
C GLY A 146 -13.16 5.09 2.54
N ILE A 147 -13.19 5.48 3.82
CA ILE A 147 -12.82 4.59 4.92
C ILE A 147 -13.74 3.36 4.97
N PRO A 148 -15.09 3.48 4.92
CA PRO A 148 -15.96 2.31 4.87
C PRO A 148 -15.71 1.40 3.66
N ALA A 149 -15.42 1.95 2.48
CA ALA A 149 -15.13 1.16 1.29
C ALA A 149 -13.83 0.34 1.45
N GLN A 150 -12.77 0.96 2.00
CA GLN A 150 -11.51 0.26 2.27
C GLN A 150 -11.66 -0.81 3.35
N LEU A 151 -12.42 -0.52 4.42
CA LEU A 151 -12.76 -1.50 5.44
C LEU A 151 -13.55 -2.68 4.86
N ALA A 152 -14.50 -2.43 3.94
CA ALA A 152 -15.23 -3.48 3.27
C ALA A 152 -14.31 -4.37 2.43
N ILE A 153 -13.36 -3.79 1.70
CA ILE A 153 -12.33 -4.55 0.96
C ILE A 153 -11.49 -5.39 1.91
N ALA A 154 -10.97 -4.79 3.00
CA ALA A 154 -10.15 -5.50 3.98
C ALA A 154 -10.92 -6.67 4.60
N VAL A 155 -12.15 -6.46 5.08
CA VAL A 155 -13.00 -7.50 5.66
C VAL A 155 -13.30 -8.60 4.65
N PHE A 156 -13.64 -8.24 3.41
CA PHE A 156 -13.92 -9.21 2.35
C PHE A 156 -12.70 -10.09 2.05
N VAL A 157 -11.52 -9.49 1.93
CA VAL A 157 -10.27 -10.21 1.67
C VAL A 157 -9.88 -11.09 2.85
N ILE A 158 -10.01 -10.59 4.09
CA ILE A 158 -9.82 -11.40 5.30
C ILE A 158 -10.74 -12.61 5.26
N PHE A 159 -12.04 -12.43 5.00
CA PHE A 159 -13.02 -13.50 4.95
C PHE A 159 -12.73 -14.57 3.89
N ILE A 160 -12.25 -14.18 2.71
CA ILE A 160 -11.86 -15.14 1.67
C ILE A 160 -10.60 -15.88 2.09
N SER A 161 -9.60 -15.14 2.59
CA SER A 161 -8.30 -15.71 2.93
C SER A 161 -8.34 -16.72 4.07
N THR A 162 -9.31 -16.65 4.99
CA THR A 162 -9.45 -17.63 6.08
C THR A 162 -9.98 -18.99 5.60
N LYS A 163 -10.49 -19.07 4.36
CA LYS A 163 -10.96 -20.31 3.74
C LYS A 163 -9.90 -21.01 2.87
N ILE A 164 -8.72 -20.40 2.75
CA ILE A 164 -7.54 -20.88 2.03
C ILE A 164 -6.51 -21.34 3.07
#